data_AF-A0AAV5FSK7-F1
#
_entry.id   AF-A0AAV5FSK7-F1
#
_cell.length_a   1.000
_cell.length_b   1.000
_cell.length_c   1.000
_cell.angle_alpha   90.00
_cell.angle_beta   90.00
_cell.angle_gamma   90.00
#
_symmetry.space_group_name_H-M   'P 1'
#
loop_
_entity.id
_entity.type
_entity.pdbx_description
1 polymer ?
#
loop_
_entity_poly.entity_id
_entity_poly.type
_entity_poly.pdbx_seq_one_letter_code
_entity_poly.pdbx_strand_id
1 'polypeptide(L)'
;MAAEEGRKGVPSLLSSSQTQEESIASNITELIGWTPLVEMKSIARKDGVEARLVGKIEAYQPLCSVKDRSALRCAFTNLVSSVTHPAVGFKGMNDKVEELMKTIPNSHCLDQVTNLANPEAHFRWTGCAPGPHKIQGTGAGFVPEVLDTSVIDEVVTVSSEEAMATARRLAREEGLLVGISSGANVAACLKIAGKAENKGKMIVTIFPSGGERYMNSDLFAAVRDECSNMTF
;
A
#
# COMPACT_ATOMS: atom_id res chain seq x y z
N MET A 1 24.57 -6.56 11.13
CA MET A 1 23.43 -5.62 11.10
C MET A 1 23.97 -4.27 11.55
N ALA A 2 24.12 -3.31 10.63
CA ALA A 2 24.45 -1.95 11.01
C ALA A 2 23.19 -1.30 11.60
N ALA A 3 23.32 -0.70 12.79
CA ALA A 3 22.21 -0.10 13.51
C ALA A 3 21.56 1.05 12.72
N GLU A 4 20.26 1.27 12.94
CA GLU A 4 19.47 2.44 12.49
C GLU A 4 19.92 3.76 13.16
N GLU A 5 21.21 3.91 13.46
CA GLU A 5 21.76 5.13 14.05
C GLU A 5 21.80 6.24 12.99
N GLY A 6 20.90 7.21 13.10
CA GLY A 6 20.99 8.48 12.37
C GLY A 6 19.72 8.95 11.65
N ARG A 7 18.64 8.16 11.57
CA ARG A 7 17.38 8.65 10.97
C ARG A 7 16.62 9.56 11.92
N LYS A 8 16.83 10.87 11.76
CA LYS A 8 16.01 11.92 12.37
C LYS A 8 14.64 11.93 11.68
N GLY A 9 13.60 11.43 12.35
CA GLY A 9 12.22 11.49 11.86
C GLY A 9 11.59 12.87 11.92
N VAL A 10 10.43 13.03 11.29
CA VAL A 10 9.59 14.25 11.40
C VAL A 10 9.42 14.72 12.86
N PRO A 11 9.27 13.85 13.88
CA PRO A 11 9.25 14.31 15.27
C PRO A 11 10.55 14.94 15.78
N SER A 12 11.73 14.46 15.35
CA SER A 12 13.03 15.05 15.72
C SER A 12 13.36 16.33 14.96
N LEU A 13 12.76 16.50 13.78
CA LEU A 13 12.71 17.73 13.02
C LEU A 13 11.85 18.80 13.72
N LEU A 14 10.80 18.38 14.43
CA LEU A 14 9.91 19.28 15.18
C LEU A 14 10.37 19.57 16.62
N SER A 15 11.33 18.80 17.16
CA SER A 15 11.79 18.91 18.56
C SER A 15 12.99 19.84 18.77
N SER A 16 13.42 20.61 17.77
CA SER A 16 14.54 21.54 17.85
C SER A 16 14.19 22.79 18.68
N SER A 17 13.95 22.61 19.98
CA SER A 17 13.83 23.71 20.94
C SER A 17 15.14 24.02 21.67
N GLN A 18 16.25 23.33 21.36
CA GLN A 18 17.54 23.53 22.05
C GLN A 18 18.78 23.69 21.15
N THR A 19 18.69 23.49 19.84
CA THR A 19 19.77 23.83 18.90
C THR A 19 19.19 24.53 17.68
N GLN A 20 19.85 25.61 17.26
CA GLN A 20 19.50 26.45 16.11
C GLN A 20 19.76 25.74 14.76
N GLU A 21 19.57 24.41 14.69
CA GLU A 21 19.67 23.65 13.44
C GLU A 21 18.32 23.69 12.72
N GLU A 22 18.34 24.10 11.45
CA GLU A 22 17.15 24.09 10.60
C GLU A 22 16.66 22.65 10.39
N SER A 23 15.34 22.48 10.45
CA SER A 23 14.67 21.19 10.26
C SER A 23 14.48 20.89 8.76
N ILE A 24 15.58 20.70 8.04
CA ILE A 24 15.58 20.44 6.59
C ILE A 24 16.20 19.06 6.33
N ALA A 25 15.46 18.18 5.65
CA ALA A 25 15.95 16.88 5.22
C ALA A 25 17.06 17.04 4.16
N SER A 26 18.17 16.30 4.31
CA SER A 26 19.32 16.42 3.39
C SER A 26 19.03 15.80 2.01
N ASN A 27 18.11 14.84 1.96
CA ASN A 27 17.67 14.18 0.74
C ASN A 27 16.29 13.52 0.93
N ILE A 28 15.66 13.13 -0.19
CA ILE A 28 14.29 12.58 -0.19
C ILE A 28 14.13 11.30 0.62
N THR A 29 15.20 10.53 0.83
CA THR A 29 15.12 9.25 1.55
C THR A 29 14.92 9.41 3.04
N GLU A 30 15.30 10.56 3.62
CA GLU A 30 15.04 10.88 5.03
C GLU A 30 13.54 11.11 5.30
N LEU A 31 12.77 11.45 4.25
CA LEU A 31 11.33 11.63 4.33
C LEU A 31 10.55 10.30 4.22
N ILE A 32 11.22 9.19 3.88
CA ILE A 32 10.59 7.87 3.80
C ILE A 32 10.31 7.36 5.22
N GLY A 33 9.05 7.06 5.49
CA GLY A 33 8.58 6.64 6.81
C GLY A 33 7.67 7.68 7.45
N TRP A 34 7.55 7.64 8.78
CA TRP A 34 6.89 8.68 9.58
C TRP A 34 5.45 9.05 9.21
N THR A 35 4.77 8.16 8.47
CA THR A 35 3.39 8.35 8.02
C THR A 35 2.42 8.38 9.20
N PRO A 36 1.34 9.17 9.15
CA PRO A 36 0.42 9.30 10.28
C PRO A 36 -0.48 8.06 10.44
N LEU A 37 -1.04 7.94 11.64
CA LEU A 37 -2.22 7.12 11.91
C LEU A 37 -3.45 8.04 11.93
N VAL A 38 -4.49 7.69 11.18
CA VAL A 38 -5.73 8.47 11.09
C VAL A 38 -6.91 7.59 11.44
N GLU A 39 -7.75 8.05 12.36
CA GLU A 39 -8.96 7.34 12.78
C GLU A 39 -10.12 7.65 11.82
N MET A 40 -10.77 6.61 11.27
CA MET A 40 -11.89 6.71 10.33
C MET A 40 -13.22 6.71 11.09
N LYS A 41 -13.66 7.90 11.51
CA LYS A 41 -14.82 8.03 12.42
C LYS A 41 -16.15 8.04 11.67
N SER A 42 -16.21 8.64 10.50
CA SER A 42 -17.46 8.84 9.76
C SER A 42 -17.98 7.54 9.17
N ILE A 43 -17.10 6.74 8.55
CA ILE A 43 -17.44 5.47 7.92
C ILE A 43 -17.85 4.43 8.97
N ALA A 44 -17.12 4.36 10.11
CA ALA A 44 -17.43 3.47 11.21
C ALA A 44 -18.80 3.81 11.84
N ARG A 45 -19.07 5.11 12.07
CA ARG A 45 -20.36 5.58 12.60
C ARG A 45 -21.52 5.25 11.66
N LYS A 46 -21.34 5.44 10.35
CA LYS A 46 -22.39 5.16 9.35
C LYS A 46 -22.72 3.67 9.24
N ASP A 47 -21.74 2.80 9.45
CA ASP A 47 -21.93 1.35 9.42
C ASP A 47 -22.31 0.77 10.79
N GLY A 48 -22.55 1.63 11.81
CA GLY A 48 -22.95 1.20 13.15
C GLY A 48 -21.88 0.40 13.89
N VAL A 49 -20.61 0.57 13.51
CA VAL A 49 -19.47 -0.15 14.06
C VAL A 49 -18.98 0.53 15.34
N GLU A 50 -18.94 -0.24 16.44
CA GLU A 50 -18.49 0.24 17.76
C GLU A 50 -16.97 0.05 17.99
N ALA A 51 -16.26 -0.60 17.05
CA ALA A 51 -14.81 -0.68 17.09
C ALA A 51 -14.17 0.60 16.51
N ARG A 52 -13.00 0.97 17.01
CA ARG A 52 -12.20 2.07 16.47
C ARG A 52 -11.43 1.59 15.25
N LEU A 53 -11.62 2.24 14.10
CA LEU A 53 -10.88 1.93 12.87
C LEU A 53 -9.77 2.95 12.65
N VAL A 54 -8.52 2.49 12.58
CA VAL A 54 -7.34 3.36 12.41
C VAL A 54 -6.54 2.95 11.18
N GLY A 55 -6.19 3.92 10.35
CA GLY A 55 -5.43 3.75 9.12
C GLY A 55 -4.00 4.27 9.23
N LYS A 56 -3.01 3.44 8.87
CA LYS A 56 -1.63 3.86 8.62
C LYS A 56 -1.51 4.39 7.19
N ILE A 57 -1.27 5.69 7.04
CA ILE A 57 -1.40 6.42 5.75
C ILE A 57 -0.10 6.34 4.93
N GLU A 58 0.16 5.20 4.29
CA GLU A 58 1.34 5.02 3.42
C GLU A 58 1.22 5.77 2.07
N ALA A 59 0.05 6.32 1.78
CA ALA A 59 -0.13 7.30 0.71
C ALA A 59 0.69 8.59 0.89
N TYR A 60 1.18 8.88 2.11
CA TYR A 60 1.98 10.08 2.41
C TYR A 60 3.50 9.82 2.39
N GLN A 61 3.91 8.69 1.83
CA GLN A 61 5.31 8.50 1.45
C GLN A 61 5.68 9.44 0.28
N PRO A 62 6.97 9.79 0.08
CA PRO A 62 7.39 10.71 -0.97
C PRO A 62 6.90 10.39 -2.39
N LEU A 63 6.76 9.11 -2.75
CA LEU A 63 6.25 8.60 -4.03
C LEU A 63 4.86 7.95 -3.87
N CYS A 64 4.13 8.37 -2.83
CA CYS A 64 2.74 8.06 -2.58
C CYS A 64 2.42 6.56 -2.43
N SER A 65 3.36 5.74 -1.95
CA SER A 65 3.06 4.35 -1.57
C SER A 65 4.00 3.73 -0.54
N VAL A 66 3.53 2.67 0.11
CA VAL A 66 4.31 1.84 1.04
C VAL A 66 5.61 1.30 0.44
N LYS A 67 5.69 1.19 -0.89
CA LYS A 67 6.83 0.62 -1.60
C LYS A 67 8.08 1.49 -1.53
N ASP A 68 7.96 2.76 -1.17
CA ASP A 68 9.09 3.65 -0.87
C ASP A 68 10.00 3.06 0.20
N ARG A 69 9.42 2.38 1.21
CA ARG A 69 10.16 1.73 2.29
C ARG A 69 11.03 0.58 1.76
N SER A 70 10.44 -0.33 1.00
CA SER A 70 11.15 -1.48 0.43
C SER A 70 12.18 -1.02 -0.60
N ALA A 71 11.86 -0.03 -1.43
CA ALA A 71 12.76 0.55 -2.41
C ALA A 71 13.99 1.18 -1.74
N LEU A 72 13.82 1.94 -0.64
CA LEU A 72 14.92 2.51 0.12
C LEU A 72 15.88 1.45 0.68
N ARG A 73 15.33 0.34 1.21
CA ARG A 73 16.15 -0.76 1.72
C ARG A 73 16.96 -1.45 0.61
N CYS A 74 16.50 -1.34 -0.64
CA CYS A 74 17.12 -1.96 -1.80
C CYS A 74 18.02 -1.00 -2.62
N ALA A 75 17.95 0.31 -2.41
CA ALA A 75 18.54 1.33 -3.28
C ALA A 75 20.07 1.35 -3.40
N PHE A 76 20.79 0.45 -2.74
CA PHE A 76 22.25 0.30 -2.86
C PHE A 76 22.70 -0.63 -4.01
N THR A 77 21.81 -1.02 -4.94
CA THR A 77 22.13 -1.89 -6.08
C THR A 77 21.48 -1.40 -7.38
N ASN A 78 22.22 -1.40 -8.49
CA ASN A 78 21.79 -0.93 -9.83
C ASN A 78 20.46 -1.57 -10.28
N LEU A 79 19.43 -0.74 -10.48
CA LEU A 79 18.05 -1.18 -10.77
C LEU A 79 17.76 -1.27 -12.28
N VAL A 80 17.16 -2.38 -12.71
CA VAL A 80 16.51 -2.53 -14.04
C VAL A 80 14.99 -2.55 -13.87
N SER A 81 14.27 -1.65 -14.54
CA SER A 81 12.81 -1.70 -14.68
C SER A 81 12.41 -1.99 -16.12
N SER A 82 11.42 -2.86 -16.34
CA SER A 82 10.97 -3.25 -17.68
C SER A 82 9.46 -3.24 -17.81
N VAL A 83 8.96 -2.75 -18.95
CA VAL A 83 7.53 -2.71 -19.29
C VAL A 83 7.14 -4.01 -19.99
N THR A 84 6.07 -4.66 -19.53
CA THR A 84 5.52 -5.89 -20.13
C THR A 84 4.07 -5.73 -20.54
N HIS A 85 3.67 -6.47 -21.58
CA HIS A 85 2.31 -6.43 -22.09
C HIS A 85 1.29 -6.95 -21.04
N PRO A 86 0.13 -6.31 -20.84
CA PRO A 86 -0.80 -6.68 -19.77
C PRO A 86 -1.27 -8.15 -19.81
N ALA A 87 -1.41 -8.72 -21.01
CA ALA A 87 -1.92 -10.08 -21.23
C ALA A 87 -1.05 -11.20 -20.63
N VAL A 88 0.25 -10.96 -20.43
CA VAL A 88 1.17 -11.95 -19.85
C VAL A 88 1.32 -11.82 -18.33
N GLY A 89 0.70 -10.79 -17.74
CA GLY A 89 0.62 -10.56 -16.30
C GLY A 89 1.99 -10.55 -15.61
N PHE A 90 1.99 -10.97 -14.34
CA PHE A 90 3.18 -10.96 -13.50
C PHE A 90 4.25 -11.94 -13.97
N LYS A 91 3.85 -13.11 -14.51
CA LYS A 91 4.78 -14.09 -15.06
C LYS A 91 5.57 -13.50 -16.23
N GLY A 92 4.90 -12.85 -17.17
CA GLY A 92 5.57 -12.22 -18.31
C GLY A 92 6.50 -11.09 -17.91
N MET A 93 6.17 -10.35 -16.85
CA MET A 93 7.07 -9.37 -16.23
C MET A 93 8.37 -10.04 -15.76
N ASN A 94 8.27 -11.12 -14.98
CA ASN A 94 9.43 -11.85 -14.48
C ASN A 94 10.25 -12.46 -15.62
N ASP A 95 9.60 -13.11 -16.59
CA ASP A 95 10.26 -13.69 -17.78
C ASP A 95 11.05 -12.60 -18.54
N LYS A 96 10.48 -11.40 -18.71
CA LYS A 96 11.15 -10.29 -19.41
C LYS A 96 12.31 -9.71 -18.61
N VAL A 97 12.15 -9.60 -17.28
CA VAL A 97 13.23 -9.18 -16.39
C VAL A 97 14.39 -10.17 -16.47
N GLU A 98 14.14 -11.49 -16.44
CA GLU A 98 15.18 -12.51 -16.61
C GLU A 98 15.88 -12.41 -17.98
N GLU A 99 15.14 -12.15 -19.06
CA GLU A 99 15.70 -11.94 -20.40
C GLU A 99 16.64 -10.72 -20.43
N LEU A 100 16.21 -9.60 -19.84
CA LEU A 100 17.01 -8.37 -19.76
C LEU A 100 18.25 -8.55 -18.90
N MET A 101 18.13 -9.30 -17.80
CA MET A 101 19.25 -9.65 -16.93
C MET A 101 20.34 -10.46 -17.64
N LYS A 102 19.96 -11.28 -18.63
CA LYS A 102 20.91 -12.06 -19.46
C LYS A 102 21.61 -11.21 -20.53
N THR A 103 20.98 -10.12 -20.95
CA THR A 103 21.44 -9.32 -22.10
C THR A 103 22.14 -8.02 -21.71
N ILE A 104 21.85 -7.47 -20.53
CA ILE A 104 22.45 -6.25 -20.02
C ILE A 104 23.59 -6.62 -19.04
N PRO A 105 24.87 -6.42 -19.39
CA PRO A 105 25.96 -6.67 -18.46
C PRO A 105 25.86 -5.74 -17.24
N ASN A 106 26.27 -6.23 -16.06
CA ASN A 106 26.16 -5.51 -14.77
C ASN A 106 24.73 -5.12 -14.37
N SER A 107 23.73 -5.87 -14.81
CA SER A 107 22.35 -5.71 -14.37
C SER A 107 22.07 -6.48 -13.07
N HIS A 108 21.24 -5.90 -12.20
CA HIS A 108 20.70 -6.55 -11.01
C HIS A 108 19.18 -6.34 -10.96
N CYS A 109 18.43 -7.41 -10.71
CA CYS A 109 17.00 -7.34 -10.47
C CYS A 109 16.74 -7.41 -8.96
N LEU A 110 16.05 -6.39 -8.45
CA LEU A 110 15.51 -6.39 -7.10
C LEU A 110 14.14 -7.06 -7.14
N ASP A 111 14.13 -8.38 -7.08
CA ASP A 111 12.90 -9.16 -7.09
C ASP A 111 12.18 -9.02 -5.74
N GLN A 112 11.09 -8.24 -5.72
CA GLN A 112 10.26 -8.09 -4.53
C GLN A 112 9.73 -9.43 -3.99
N VAL A 113 9.61 -10.46 -4.82
CA VAL A 113 9.04 -11.76 -4.40
C VAL A 113 10.04 -12.57 -3.57
N THR A 114 11.33 -12.50 -3.91
CA THR A 114 12.39 -13.36 -3.35
C THR A 114 13.45 -12.59 -2.55
N ASN A 115 13.53 -11.27 -2.67
CA ASN A 115 14.53 -10.45 -1.99
C ASN A 115 14.31 -10.42 -0.48
N LEU A 116 15.31 -10.89 0.27
CA LEU A 116 15.37 -10.93 1.75
C LEU A 116 15.41 -9.55 2.45
N ALA A 117 15.39 -8.44 1.71
CA ALA A 117 15.10 -7.10 2.23
C ALA A 117 13.58 -6.77 2.27
N ASN A 118 12.75 -7.50 1.51
CA ASN A 118 11.29 -7.46 1.59
C ASN A 118 10.59 -8.33 2.68
N PRO A 119 11.21 -9.34 3.36
CA PRO A 119 10.58 -10.23 4.33
C PRO A 119 9.98 -9.54 5.55
N GLU A 120 10.39 -8.32 5.87
CA GLU A 120 9.76 -7.54 6.93
C GLU A 120 8.33 -7.09 6.57
N ALA A 121 7.95 -7.10 5.29
CA ALA A 121 6.76 -6.41 4.78
C ALA A 121 5.61 -7.31 4.33
N HIS A 122 5.80 -8.62 4.20
CA HIS A 122 4.82 -9.47 3.50
C HIS A 122 4.79 -10.93 4.01
N PHE A 123 4.64 -11.16 5.32
CA PHE A 123 4.46 -12.43 6.06
C PHE A 123 2.98 -12.98 5.97
N ARG A 124 2.62 -14.20 5.53
CA ARG A 124 1.28 -14.95 5.54
C ARG A 124 0.22 -15.00 4.36
N TRP A 125 0.19 -16.11 3.60
CA TRP A 125 -0.54 -16.55 2.39
C TRP A 125 -1.98 -16.00 2.11
N THR A 126 -2.30 -15.54 0.88
CA THR A 126 -3.68 -15.25 0.40
C THR A 126 -4.20 -16.39 -0.49
N GLY A 127 -5.29 -17.03 -0.05
CA GLY A 127 -5.88 -18.22 -0.67
C GLY A 127 -7.09 -17.92 -1.57
N CYS A 128 -7.01 -18.43 -2.80
CA CYS A 128 -8.04 -18.96 -3.69
C CYS A 128 -7.33 -19.33 -5.02
N ALA A 129 -7.97 -20.12 -5.88
CA ALA A 129 -7.42 -20.34 -7.23
C ALA A 129 -7.22 -18.99 -7.95
N PRO A 130 -6.08 -18.77 -8.62
CA PRO A 130 -5.81 -17.53 -9.33
C PRO A 130 -6.93 -17.20 -10.31
N GLY A 131 -7.45 -15.99 -10.21
CA GLY A 131 -8.48 -15.47 -11.10
C GLY A 131 -8.27 -13.98 -11.34
N PRO A 132 -8.74 -13.45 -12.47
CA PRO A 132 -8.61 -12.02 -12.77
C PRO A 132 -9.36 -11.18 -11.73
N HIS A 133 -8.73 -10.13 -11.23
CA HIS A 133 -9.36 -9.15 -10.34
C HIS A 133 -8.83 -7.73 -10.61
N LYS A 134 -9.51 -6.72 -10.07
CA LYS A 134 -9.20 -5.30 -10.31
C LYS A 134 -8.51 -4.61 -9.12
N ILE A 135 -8.35 -5.31 -8.00
CA ILE A 135 -7.64 -4.78 -6.82
C ILE A 135 -6.13 -4.75 -7.08
N GLN A 136 -5.62 -3.66 -7.63
CA GLN A 136 -4.19 -3.51 -7.92
C GLN A 136 -3.35 -3.52 -6.62
N GLY A 137 -2.21 -4.23 -6.64
CA GLY A 137 -1.24 -4.28 -5.55
C GLY A 137 -1.42 -5.42 -4.53
N THR A 138 -2.44 -6.26 -4.68
CA THR A 138 -2.65 -7.50 -3.90
C THR A 138 -3.01 -8.67 -4.82
N GLY A 139 -3.09 -9.89 -4.30
CA GLY A 139 -3.60 -11.05 -5.03
C GLY A 139 -2.75 -11.48 -6.23
N ALA A 140 -1.45 -11.73 -6.02
CA ALA A 140 -0.50 -12.04 -7.10
C ALA A 140 -0.81 -13.33 -7.90
N GLY A 141 -1.84 -14.09 -7.54
CA GLY A 141 -2.24 -15.35 -8.19
C GLY A 141 -1.37 -16.55 -7.83
N PHE A 142 -0.36 -16.31 -7.01
CA PHE A 142 0.42 -17.28 -6.28
C PHE A 142 0.71 -16.64 -4.93
N VAL A 143 1.42 -17.37 -4.10
CA VAL A 143 1.70 -16.90 -2.78
C VAL A 143 3.21 -16.78 -2.54
N PRO A 144 3.71 -15.60 -2.14
CA PRO A 144 5.14 -15.34 -2.00
C PRO A 144 5.82 -16.17 -0.89
N GLU A 145 7.08 -16.54 -1.09
CA GLU A 145 7.88 -17.25 -0.07
C GLU A 145 8.11 -16.41 1.19
N VAL A 146 8.18 -15.08 1.04
CA VAL A 146 8.32 -14.13 2.17
C VAL A 146 7.13 -14.12 3.12
N LEU A 147 6.04 -14.76 2.71
CA LEU A 147 4.75 -14.71 3.33
C LEU A 147 4.57 -15.90 4.31
N ASP A 148 5.39 -16.03 5.35
CA ASP A 148 5.25 -17.06 6.42
C ASP A 148 3.88 -17.00 7.08
N THR A 149 2.95 -18.04 7.25
CA THR A 149 1.43 -18.23 7.56
C THR A 149 0.76 -18.39 8.98
N SER A 150 1.43 -18.87 10.04
CA SER A 150 0.94 -19.00 11.45
C SER A 150 0.60 -17.77 12.37
N VAL A 151 0.76 -16.50 11.95
CA VAL A 151 0.36 -15.23 12.63
C VAL A 151 -0.82 -14.56 11.91
N ILE A 152 -1.41 -15.27 10.95
CA ILE A 152 -2.74 -14.91 10.44
C ILE A 152 -3.73 -15.77 11.22
N ASP A 153 -4.63 -15.09 11.94
CA ASP A 153 -5.77 -15.73 12.57
C ASP A 153 -6.90 -16.00 11.56
N GLU A 154 -7.11 -15.08 10.60
CA GLU A 154 -8.22 -15.11 9.65
C GLU A 154 -7.86 -14.41 8.32
N VAL A 155 -8.33 -14.97 7.20
CA VAL A 155 -8.27 -14.33 5.88
C VAL A 155 -9.66 -13.87 5.47
N VAL A 156 -9.83 -12.56 5.28
CA VAL A 156 -11.10 -11.97 4.86
C VAL A 156 -11.09 -11.70 3.37
N THR A 157 -12.07 -12.26 2.65
CA THR A 157 -12.21 -12.03 1.21
C THR A 157 -13.03 -10.76 0.94
N VAL A 158 -12.59 -10.00 -0.06
CA VAL A 158 -13.23 -8.75 -0.49
C VAL A 158 -13.28 -8.72 -2.01
N SER A 159 -14.46 -8.41 -2.57
CA SER A 159 -14.61 -8.33 -4.02
C SER A 159 -14.01 -7.03 -4.58
N SER A 160 -13.69 -7.00 -5.87
CA SER A 160 -13.20 -5.77 -6.51
C SER A 160 -14.22 -4.63 -6.44
N GLU A 161 -15.51 -4.95 -6.55
CA GLU A 161 -16.61 -3.99 -6.45
C GLU A 161 -16.71 -3.39 -5.06
N GLU A 162 -16.65 -4.25 -4.03
CA GLU A 162 -16.66 -3.85 -2.62
C GLU A 162 -15.45 -2.98 -2.27
N ALA A 163 -14.26 -3.36 -2.76
CA ALA A 163 -13.04 -2.59 -2.58
C ALA A 163 -13.14 -1.18 -3.20
N MET A 164 -13.59 -1.09 -4.45
CA MET A 164 -13.76 0.20 -5.13
C MET A 164 -14.87 1.05 -4.52
N ALA A 165 -15.99 0.44 -4.11
CA ALA A 165 -17.06 1.14 -3.42
C ALA A 165 -16.55 1.74 -2.10
N THR A 166 -15.83 0.96 -1.30
CA THR A 166 -15.25 1.41 -0.04
C THR A 166 -14.17 2.48 -0.24
N ALA A 167 -13.32 2.35 -1.27
CA ALA A 167 -12.35 3.40 -1.62
C ALA A 167 -13.03 4.74 -1.96
N ARG A 168 -14.17 4.71 -2.69
CA ARG A 168 -14.97 5.91 -2.95
C ARG A 168 -15.63 6.47 -1.69
N ARG A 169 -16.06 5.61 -0.77
CA ARG A 169 -16.58 6.02 0.55
C ARG A 169 -15.49 6.71 1.37
N LEU A 170 -14.28 6.17 1.41
CA LEU A 170 -13.15 6.80 2.11
C LEU A 170 -12.88 8.23 1.61
N ALA A 171 -12.93 8.45 0.30
CA ALA A 171 -12.80 9.79 -0.28
C ALA A 171 -13.95 10.72 0.16
N ARG A 172 -15.20 10.26 0.11
CA ARG A 172 -16.39 11.09 0.41
C ARG A 172 -16.66 11.30 1.89
N GLU A 173 -16.33 10.33 2.73
CA GLU A 173 -16.74 10.27 4.14
C GLU A 173 -15.60 10.64 5.09
N GLU A 174 -14.36 10.38 4.70
CA GLU A 174 -13.16 10.64 5.52
C GLU A 174 -12.20 11.65 4.88
N GLY A 175 -12.45 12.09 3.64
CA GLY A 175 -11.51 12.94 2.89
C GLY A 175 -10.22 12.23 2.50
N LEU A 176 -10.21 10.89 2.51
CA LEU A 176 -9.03 10.08 2.22
C LEU A 176 -9.07 9.60 0.77
N LEU A 177 -8.32 10.28 -0.12
CA LEU A 177 -8.17 9.89 -1.52
C LEU A 177 -7.12 8.76 -1.66
N VAL A 178 -7.57 7.52 -1.76
CA VAL A 178 -6.72 6.33 -1.63
C VAL A 178 -7.00 5.27 -2.70
N GLY A 179 -6.06 4.35 -2.90
CA GLY A 179 -6.17 3.29 -3.90
C GLY A 179 -7.19 2.18 -3.59
N ILE A 180 -7.41 1.31 -4.58
CA ILE A 180 -8.39 0.20 -4.50
C ILE A 180 -8.07 -0.78 -3.36
N SER A 181 -6.78 -1.08 -3.14
CA SER A 181 -6.34 -1.97 -2.05
C SER A 181 -6.62 -1.40 -0.66
N SER A 182 -6.52 -0.08 -0.48
CA SER A 182 -6.96 0.59 0.75
C SER A 182 -8.46 0.41 0.99
N GLY A 183 -9.26 0.50 -0.07
CA GLY A 183 -10.69 0.21 0.00
C GLY A 183 -10.96 -1.25 0.37
N ALA A 184 -10.19 -2.19 -0.15
CA ALA A 184 -10.29 -3.60 0.22
C ALA A 184 -9.98 -3.83 1.71
N ASN A 185 -8.91 -3.23 2.20
CA ASN A 185 -8.50 -3.28 3.60
C ASN A 185 -9.59 -2.76 4.54
N VAL A 186 -10.19 -1.61 4.23
CA VAL A 186 -11.26 -1.05 5.07
C VAL A 186 -12.54 -1.87 5.00
N ALA A 187 -12.89 -2.41 3.83
CA ALA A 187 -14.04 -3.32 3.71
C ALA A 187 -13.87 -4.57 4.58
N ALA A 188 -12.67 -5.16 4.61
CA ALA A 188 -12.35 -6.26 5.51
C ALA A 188 -12.43 -5.83 6.99
N CYS A 189 -11.88 -4.66 7.34
CA CYS A 189 -11.99 -4.12 8.70
C CYS A 189 -13.43 -3.93 9.14
N LEU A 190 -14.32 -3.42 8.29
CA LEU A 190 -15.73 -3.25 8.61
C LEU A 190 -16.42 -4.59 8.91
N LYS A 191 -16.12 -5.65 8.16
CA LYS A 191 -16.61 -7.02 8.44
C LYS A 191 -16.13 -7.54 9.79
N ILE A 192 -14.84 -7.38 10.09
CA ILE A 192 -14.24 -7.80 11.38
C ILE A 192 -14.81 -6.98 12.53
N ALA A 193 -14.96 -5.68 12.34
CA ALA A 193 -15.43 -4.75 13.35
C ALA A 193 -16.90 -4.92 13.72
N GLY A 194 -17.72 -5.45 12.80
CA GLY A 194 -19.11 -5.80 13.06
C GLY A 194 -19.29 -7.03 13.97
N LYS A 195 -18.23 -7.80 14.23
CA LYS A 195 -18.30 -8.97 15.13
C LYS A 195 -18.47 -8.51 16.59
N ALA A 196 -19.34 -9.18 17.35
CA ALA A 196 -19.70 -8.77 18.71
C ALA A 196 -18.49 -8.73 19.67
N GLU A 197 -17.55 -9.65 19.49
CA GLU A 197 -16.30 -9.72 20.24
C GLU A 197 -15.35 -8.54 20.00
N ASN A 198 -15.60 -7.72 18.97
CA ASN A 198 -14.72 -6.61 18.60
C ASN A 198 -15.26 -5.23 19.00
N LYS A 199 -16.41 -5.17 19.68
CA LYS A 199 -16.94 -3.92 20.26
C LYS A 199 -15.93 -3.26 21.19
N GLY A 200 -15.72 -1.96 21.03
CA GLY A 200 -14.76 -1.17 21.82
C GLY A 200 -13.28 -1.46 21.57
N LYS A 201 -12.94 -2.43 20.71
CA LYS A 201 -11.55 -2.71 20.32
C LYS A 201 -11.06 -1.69 19.28
N MET A 202 -9.75 -1.67 19.07
CA MET A 202 -9.12 -0.94 17.98
C MET A 202 -8.67 -1.92 16.90
N ILE A 203 -9.02 -1.63 15.66
CA ILE A 203 -8.58 -2.34 14.47
C ILE A 203 -7.73 -1.38 13.65
N VAL A 204 -6.50 -1.79 13.38
CA VAL A 204 -5.54 -1.01 12.59
C VAL A 204 -5.40 -1.63 11.21
N THR A 205 -5.36 -0.80 10.19
CA THR A 205 -5.13 -1.23 8.81
C THR A 205 -4.17 -0.28 8.08
N ILE A 206 -3.73 -0.67 6.89
CA ILE A 206 -2.75 0.08 6.09
C ILE A 206 -3.44 0.65 4.85
N PHE A 207 -3.03 1.85 4.45
CA PHE A 207 -3.46 2.52 3.22
C PHE A 207 -2.28 2.56 2.25
N PRO A 208 -2.10 1.56 1.38
CA PRO A 208 -0.82 1.33 0.72
C PRO A 208 -0.41 2.39 -0.29
N SER A 209 -1.34 3.18 -0.82
CA SER A 209 -1.07 4.13 -1.90
C SER A 209 -2.14 5.22 -2.03
N GLY A 210 -1.72 6.38 -2.56
CA GLY A 210 -2.59 7.51 -2.91
C GLY A 210 -3.53 7.21 -4.09
N GLY A 211 -4.74 7.78 -4.06
CA GLY A 211 -5.79 7.55 -5.04
C GLY A 211 -5.54 8.21 -6.40
N GLU A 212 -4.75 9.29 -6.44
CA GLU A 212 -4.38 10.04 -7.65
C GLU A 212 -3.69 9.17 -8.71
N ARG A 213 -3.01 8.10 -8.28
CA ARG A 213 -2.35 7.14 -9.17
C ARG A 213 -3.34 6.28 -9.97
N TYR A 214 -4.61 6.29 -9.59
CA TYR A 214 -5.64 5.41 -10.12
C TYR A 214 -6.67 6.14 -10.98
N MET A 215 -6.47 7.42 -11.32
CA MET A 215 -7.43 8.26 -12.09
C MET A 215 -7.85 7.64 -13.44
N ASN A 216 -6.97 6.85 -14.07
CA ASN A 216 -7.25 6.14 -15.32
C ASN A 216 -7.81 4.72 -15.13
N SER A 217 -8.04 4.28 -13.89
CA SER A 217 -8.61 2.98 -13.58
C SER A 217 -10.13 3.03 -13.41
N ASP A 218 -10.74 1.86 -13.20
CA ASP A 218 -12.17 1.70 -12.91
C ASP A 218 -12.60 2.34 -11.58
N LEU A 219 -11.65 2.64 -10.68
CA LEU A 219 -11.95 3.34 -9.43
C LEU A 219 -12.65 4.68 -9.69
N PHE A 220 -12.19 5.40 -10.73
CA PHE A 220 -12.66 6.74 -11.11
C PHE A 220 -13.44 6.78 -12.42
N ALA A 221 -13.75 5.64 -13.05
CA ALA A 221 -14.40 5.62 -14.37
C ALA A 221 -15.68 6.46 -14.42
N ALA A 222 -16.60 6.27 -13.48
CA ALA A 222 -17.85 7.04 -13.42
C ALA A 222 -17.64 8.55 -13.26
N VAL A 223 -16.67 8.95 -12.42
CA VAL A 223 -16.34 10.38 -12.20
C VAL A 223 -15.65 10.96 -13.43
N ARG A 224 -14.79 10.19 -14.09
CA ARG A 224 -14.11 10.61 -15.32
C ARG A 224 -15.12 10.82 -16.45
N ASP A 225 -16.10 9.92 -16.59
CA ASP A 225 -17.18 10.04 -17.57
C ASP A 225 -18.04 11.28 -17.28
N GLU A 226 -18.38 11.53 -16.01
CA GLU A 226 -19.07 12.74 -15.57
C GLU A 226 -18.29 14.01 -15.94
N CYS A 227 -17.00 14.09 -15.53
CA CYS A 227 -16.14 15.23 -15.80
C CYS A 227 -15.94 15.49 -17.30
N SER A 228 -15.85 14.44 -18.12
CA SER A 228 -15.66 14.58 -19.57
C SER A 228 -16.89 15.16 -20.28
N ASN A 229 -18.06 15.07 -19.64
CA ASN A 229 -19.32 15.59 -20.15
C ASN A 229 -19.70 16.95 -19.53
N MET A 230 -18.87 17.52 -18.65
CA MET A 230 -19.11 18.85 -18.09
C MET A 230 -18.87 19.93 -19.14
N THR A 231 -19.86 20.80 -19.36
CA THR A 231 -19.72 22.02 -20.15
C THR A 231 -19.36 23.18 -19.22
N PHE A 232 -18.28 23.90 -19.53
CA PHE A 232 -17.83 25.10 -18.80
C PHE A 232 -18.26 26.38 -19.50
#